data_AF-X1RUQ6-F1
#
_entry.id   AF-X1RUQ6-F1
#
_cell.length_a   1.000
_cell.length_b   1.000
_cell.length_c   1.000
_cell.angle_alpha   90.00
_cell.angle_beta   90.00
_cell.angle_gamma   90.00
#
_symmetry.space_group_name_H-M   'P 1'
#
loop_
_entity.id
_entity.type
_entity.pdbx_description
1 polymer ?
#
loop_
_entity_poly.entity_id
_entity_poly.type
_entity_poly.pdbx_seq_one_letter_code
_entity_poly.pdbx_strand_id
1 'polypeptide(L)'
;FTVKFKKKDQIVNNFACIECDKCIEVCPIEVDNRNAIWVKPEAGWENIYIIDFEHCTKCGKCEKVCPTGALKIERPEEVKEVNVGAIILAPEFEEPSEKKFEDFGLGKSNSVIKNSEIAERSLLTNFVKDSIKLPSGKIPQKFGIIITPHFNKEQIEYENYNLSISAVYRSVRIKEIIPKAEVTIFLRDYRGFGKGHYRWYNKALDLGVRVEKAEKLKIVTTNDEKATIQYQKDNNSSQQEVELAILITGQKPPEIMEDLSKICGVKPDQNGFCNIRPFSSTETDIDGIFAVGEFSGVKGNPETVWEGCAVLTEMLKYLGEPNFKPAPPPELRNLSGEKPRVGVFICSCFG
;
A
#
# COMPACT_ATOMS: atom_id res chain seq x y z
N PHE A 1 15.77 23.80 12.30
CA PHE A 1 15.32 22.84 13.34
C PHE A 1 16.48 21.95 13.77
N THR A 2 16.56 21.61 15.05
CA THR A 2 17.43 20.54 15.56
C THR A 2 16.57 19.32 15.83
N VAL A 3 16.73 18.28 15.01
CA VAL A 3 15.88 17.08 15.01
C VAL A 3 16.65 15.93 15.63
N LYS A 4 16.01 15.25 16.59
CA LYS A 4 16.50 13.99 17.16
C LYS A 4 15.64 12.85 16.65
N PHE A 5 16.27 11.84 16.08
CA PHE A 5 15.58 10.63 15.63
C PHE A 5 16.34 9.39 16.06
N LYS A 6 15.58 8.33 16.38
CA LYS A 6 16.14 7.02 16.66
C LYS A 6 16.39 6.30 15.34
N LYS A 7 17.64 5.98 15.06
CA LYS A 7 17.99 5.10 13.94
C LYS A 7 17.70 3.67 14.37
N LYS A 8 16.55 3.14 13.96
CA LYS A 8 16.27 1.71 14.04
C LYS A 8 16.88 1.04 12.83
N ASP A 9 18.13 0.61 12.96
CA ASP A 9 18.74 -0.20 11.91
C ASP A 9 17.92 -1.48 11.72
N GLN A 10 17.67 -1.84 10.47
CA GLN A 10 17.15 -3.16 10.17
C GLN A 10 18.11 -4.20 10.76
N ILE A 11 17.56 -5.21 11.41
CA ILE A 11 18.31 -6.35 12.00
C ILE A 11 19.27 -6.90 10.94
N VAL A 12 18.78 -7.01 9.71
CA VAL A 12 19.53 -7.37 8.52
C VAL A 12 19.92 -6.11 7.77
N ASN A 13 21.21 -5.90 7.56
CA ASN A 13 21.71 -4.84 6.68
C ASN A 13 21.60 -5.31 5.23
N ASN A 14 20.63 -4.78 4.48
CA ASN A 14 20.40 -5.18 3.08
C ASN A 14 21.61 -4.94 2.17
N PHE A 15 22.38 -3.87 2.38
CA PHE A 15 23.59 -3.63 1.59
C PHE A 15 24.69 -4.67 1.79
N ALA A 16 24.66 -5.39 2.92
CA ALA A 16 25.60 -6.47 3.23
C ALA A 16 24.97 -7.87 3.06
N CYS A 17 23.65 -7.96 2.94
CA CYS A 17 22.95 -9.22 2.78
C CYS A 17 23.18 -9.77 1.37
N ILE A 18 23.45 -11.07 1.27
CA ILE A 18 23.63 -11.77 -0.01
C ILE A 18 22.49 -12.74 -0.30
N GLU A 19 21.39 -12.64 0.47
CA GLU A 19 20.16 -13.41 0.27
C GLU A 19 20.37 -14.94 0.20
N CYS A 20 21.26 -15.47 1.05
CA CYS A 20 21.64 -16.88 1.02
C CYS A 20 20.76 -17.82 1.86
N ASP A 21 19.71 -17.31 2.50
CA ASP A 21 18.72 -18.03 3.33
C ASP A 21 19.20 -18.88 4.50
N LYS A 22 20.51 -19.01 4.74
CA LYS A 22 21.08 -19.76 5.86
C LYS A 22 20.48 -19.37 7.22
N CYS A 23 20.14 -18.10 7.40
CA CYS A 23 19.54 -17.59 8.63
C CYS A 23 18.12 -18.14 8.89
N ILE A 24 17.37 -18.45 7.83
CA ILE A 24 16.04 -19.08 7.85
C ILE A 24 16.18 -20.57 8.16
N GLU A 25 17.07 -21.26 7.44
CA GLU A 25 17.29 -22.71 7.59
C GLU A 25 17.67 -23.13 9.02
N VAL A 26 18.42 -22.28 9.74
CA VAL A 26 18.85 -22.57 11.12
C VAL A 26 17.86 -22.13 12.19
N CYS A 27 16.76 -21.47 11.81
CA CYS A 27 15.79 -20.94 12.76
C CYS A 27 15.00 -22.08 13.40
N PRO A 28 15.02 -22.22 14.74
CA PRO A 28 14.34 -23.33 15.41
C PRO A 28 12.84 -23.06 15.65
N ILE A 29 12.35 -21.87 15.33
CA ILE A 29 10.96 -21.45 15.59
C ILE A 29 10.22 -21.42 14.26
N GLU A 30 9.07 -22.08 14.24
CA GLU A 30 8.12 -22.11 13.13
C GLU A 30 6.77 -21.58 13.60
N VAL A 31 6.19 -20.67 12.83
CA VAL A 31 4.91 -19.98 13.05
C VAL A 31 4.15 -20.05 11.74
N ASP A 32 2.95 -20.62 11.71
CA ASP A 32 2.09 -20.68 10.51
C ASP A 32 2.81 -21.15 9.22
N ASN A 33 3.55 -22.26 9.30
CA ASN A 33 4.35 -22.84 8.20
C ASN A 33 5.47 -21.92 7.64
N ARG A 34 5.92 -20.93 8.41
CA ARG A 34 7.13 -20.13 8.14
C ARG A 34 8.04 -20.10 9.35
N ASN A 35 9.34 -19.91 9.16
CA ASN A 35 10.23 -19.66 10.29
C ASN A 35 10.00 -18.26 10.90
N ALA A 36 10.39 -18.07 12.16
CA ALA A 36 10.31 -16.77 12.83
C ALA A 36 11.16 -15.69 12.13
N ILE A 37 12.18 -16.09 11.36
CA ILE A 37 12.82 -15.23 10.37
C ILE A 37 12.40 -15.70 8.97
N TRP A 38 11.94 -14.78 8.13
CA TRP A 38 11.52 -15.08 6.77
C TRP A 38 11.84 -13.91 5.85
N VAL A 39 11.82 -14.17 4.55
CA VAL A 39 11.88 -13.11 3.53
C VAL A 39 10.47 -12.57 3.32
N LYS A 40 10.27 -11.27 3.52
CA LYS A 40 9.14 -10.55 2.93
C LYS A 40 9.62 -10.06 1.57
N PRO A 41 9.12 -10.62 0.46
CA PRO A 41 9.42 -10.07 -0.85
C PRO A 41 8.71 -8.72 -0.93
N GLU A 42 9.44 -7.64 -1.21
CA GLU A 42 8.81 -6.41 -1.66
C GLU A 42 9.05 -6.20 -3.14
N ALA A 43 7.96 -5.87 -3.84
CA ALA A 43 8.00 -5.38 -5.20
C ALA A 43 8.99 -4.23 -5.33
N GLY A 44 10.11 -4.47 -5.98
CA GLY A 44 10.74 -3.41 -6.76
C GLY A 44 12.23 -3.28 -6.58
N TRP A 45 12.87 -3.61 -5.46
CA TRP A 45 14.34 -3.53 -5.40
C TRP A 45 15.10 -4.49 -4.46
N GLU A 46 14.57 -4.97 -3.32
CA GLU A 46 15.35 -5.84 -2.40
C GLU A 46 14.48 -6.83 -1.59
N ASN A 47 14.94 -8.06 -1.38
CA ASN A 47 14.33 -8.98 -0.43
C ASN A 47 14.66 -8.54 1.00
N ILE A 48 13.64 -8.29 1.82
CA ILE A 48 13.84 -7.87 3.21
C ILE A 48 13.63 -9.06 4.13
N TYR A 49 14.66 -9.40 4.90
CA TYR A 49 14.56 -10.41 5.95
C TYR A 49 13.92 -9.79 7.19
N ILE A 50 12.76 -10.32 7.59
CA ILE A 50 12.00 -9.89 8.75
C ILE A 50 12.13 -10.94 9.85
N ILE A 51 12.22 -10.48 11.10
CA ILE A 51 12.16 -11.33 12.29
C ILE A 51 10.87 -11.01 13.06
N ASP A 52 10.10 -12.05 13.33
CA ASP A 52 8.90 -12.04 14.17
C ASP A 52 9.38 -12.04 15.61
N PHE A 53 9.55 -10.85 16.17
CA PHE A 53 10.06 -10.70 17.52
C PHE A 53 9.08 -11.15 18.60
N GLU A 54 7.80 -11.33 18.29
CA GLU A 54 6.83 -11.88 19.23
C GLU A 54 7.12 -13.36 19.49
N HIS A 55 7.53 -14.11 18.45
CA HIS A 55 7.84 -15.53 18.55
C HIS A 55 9.36 -15.84 18.64
N CYS A 56 10.22 -14.90 18.23
CA CYS A 56 11.67 -15.10 18.22
C CYS A 56 12.23 -15.20 19.65
N THR A 57 12.92 -16.31 19.93
CA THR A 57 13.62 -16.54 21.21
C THR A 57 14.93 -15.77 21.37
N LYS A 58 15.32 -14.98 20.36
CA LYS A 58 16.62 -14.28 20.28
C LYS A 58 17.84 -15.21 20.48
N CYS A 59 17.74 -16.47 20.07
CA CYS A 59 18.78 -17.49 20.32
C CYS A 59 20.13 -17.25 19.59
N GLY A 60 20.22 -16.31 18.65
CA GLY A 60 21.48 -15.95 17.98
C GLY A 60 21.94 -16.89 16.87
N LYS A 61 21.23 -18.00 16.58
CA LYS A 61 21.65 -18.97 15.54
C LYS A 61 21.74 -18.35 14.14
N CYS A 62 20.73 -17.56 13.76
CA CYS A 62 20.68 -16.86 12.48
C CYS A 62 21.79 -15.81 12.32
N GLU A 63 22.20 -15.16 13.41
CA GLU A 63 23.33 -14.22 13.41
C GLU A 63 24.66 -14.96 13.23
N LYS A 64 24.87 -16.06 13.96
CA LYS A 64 26.11 -16.86 13.90
C LYS A 64 26.38 -17.46 12.52
N VAL A 65 25.34 -17.86 11.79
CA VAL A 65 25.49 -18.48 10.46
C VAL A 65 25.62 -17.46 9.33
N CYS A 66 25.35 -16.16 9.59
CA CYS A 66 25.36 -15.12 8.56
C CYS A 66 26.78 -14.87 8.05
N PRO A 67 27.11 -15.22 6.79
CA PRO A 67 28.49 -15.19 6.30
C PRO A 67 29.03 -13.77 6.13
N THR A 68 28.17 -12.79 5.91
CA THR A 68 28.55 -11.37 5.75
C THR A 68 28.42 -10.57 7.04
N GLY A 69 27.90 -11.18 8.11
CA GLY A 69 27.57 -10.47 9.35
C GLY A 69 26.44 -9.45 9.20
N ALA A 70 25.66 -9.52 8.11
CA ALA A 70 24.55 -8.61 7.84
C ALA A 70 23.44 -8.66 8.90
N LEU A 71 23.22 -9.83 9.54
CA LEU A 71 22.20 -10.03 10.56
C LEU A 71 22.77 -9.80 11.97
N LYS A 72 22.17 -8.86 12.71
CA LYS A 72 22.46 -8.60 14.13
C LYS A 72 21.16 -8.54 14.92
N ILE A 73 20.92 -9.52 15.79
CA ILE A 73 19.65 -9.62 16.55
C ILE A 73 19.47 -8.42 17.48
N GLU A 74 20.57 -7.99 18.10
CA GLU A 74 20.60 -6.78 18.91
C GLU A 74 21.52 -5.76 18.26
N ARG A 75 20.94 -4.62 17.87
CA ARG A 75 21.69 -3.42 17.52
C ARG A 75 21.35 -2.36 18.55
N PRO A 76 22.35 -1.63 19.09
CA PRO A 76 22.07 -0.52 19.99
C PRO A 76 21.21 0.52 19.26
N GLU A 77 20.19 1.04 19.94
CA GLU A 77 19.44 2.19 19.43
C GLU A 77 20.38 3.39 19.37
N GLU A 78 20.68 3.85 18.16
CA GLU A 78 21.48 5.06 17.96
C GLU A 78 20.53 6.26 17.84
N VAL A 79 20.62 7.21 18.78
CA VAL A 79 19.94 8.50 18.63
C VAL A 79 20.83 9.42 17.82
N LYS A 80 20.36 9.83 16.66
CA LYS A 80 21.05 10.83 15.82
C LYS A 80 20.41 12.19 16.03
N GLU A 81 21.24 13.21 16.06
CA GLU A 81 20.85 14.62 16.08
C GLU A 81 21.33 15.29 14.79
N VAL A 82 20.43 15.98 14.10
CA VAL A 82 20.73 16.67 12.84
C VAL A 82 20.12 18.06 12.84
N ASN A 83 20.82 19.02 12.22
CA ASN A 83 20.28 20.35 11.96
C ASN A 83 19.72 20.40 10.54
N VAL A 84 18.45 20.76 10.40
CA VAL A 84 17.74 20.83 9.11
C VAL A 84 17.06 22.18 8.93
N GLY A 85 16.99 22.66 7.69
CA GLY A 85 16.34 23.93 7.34
C GLY A 85 14.81 23.83 7.26
N ALA A 86 14.31 22.69 6.76
CA ALA A 86 12.89 22.40 6.60
C ALA A 86 12.60 20.94 6.99
N ILE A 87 11.33 20.65 7.32
CA ILE A 87 10.82 19.30 7.61
C ILE A 87 9.64 19.04 6.68
N ILE A 88 9.62 17.86 6.04
CA ILE A 88 8.50 17.41 5.20
C ILE A 88 7.87 16.19 5.88
N LEU A 89 6.57 16.28 6.16
CA LEU A 89 5.75 15.22 6.73
C LEU A 89 5.03 14.51 5.58
N ALA A 90 5.32 13.23 5.39
CA ALA A 90 4.73 12.40 4.34
C ALA A 90 4.25 11.03 4.86
N PRO A 91 3.59 10.91 6.02
CA PRO A 91 2.98 9.65 6.41
C PRO A 91 1.83 9.29 5.45
N GLU A 92 1.57 7.99 5.30
CA GLU A 92 0.49 7.46 4.48
C GLU A 92 -0.87 7.64 5.17
N PHE A 93 -1.96 7.41 4.43
CA PHE A 93 -3.28 7.23 5.03
C PHE A 93 -3.38 5.90 5.78
N GLU A 94 -4.48 5.73 6.51
CA GLU A 94 -4.86 4.44 7.06
C GLU A 94 -6.21 3.97 6.49
N GLU A 95 -6.49 2.68 6.51
CA GLU A 95 -7.82 2.20 6.15
C GLU A 95 -8.83 2.38 7.30
N PRO A 96 -10.13 2.52 6.99
CA PRO A 96 -11.17 2.48 8.00
C PRO A 96 -11.13 1.17 8.81
N SER A 97 -11.49 1.24 10.10
CA SER A 97 -11.58 0.08 10.99
C SER A 97 -12.48 -1.02 10.42
N GLU A 98 -12.06 -2.28 10.59
CA GLU A 98 -12.80 -3.47 10.14
C GLU A 98 -14.25 -3.54 10.64
N LYS A 99 -14.52 -3.00 11.83
CA LYS A 99 -15.89 -2.92 12.39
C LYS A 99 -16.87 -2.24 11.45
N LYS A 100 -16.39 -1.28 10.65
CA LYS A 100 -17.21 -0.55 9.66
C LYS A 100 -17.56 -1.39 8.44
N PHE A 101 -16.95 -2.57 8.29
CA PHE A 101 -17.16 -3.49 7.18
C PHE A 101 -17.93 -4.76 7.57
N GLU A 102 -18.45 -4.85 8.80
CA GLU A 102 -19.22 -6.00 9.27
C GLU A 102 -20.46 -6.30 8.39
N ASP A 103 -21.15 -5.24 7.91
CA ASP A 103 -22.28 -5.36 6.98
C ASP A 103 -21.85 -5.79 5.56
N PHE A 104 -20.57 -5.63 5.24
CA PHE A 104 -19.96 -6.13 4.02
C PHE A 104 -19.32 -7.50 4.21
N GLY A 105 -19.53 -8.15 5.36
CA GLY A 105 -19.06 -9.52 5.60
C GLY A 105 -17.56 -9.66 5.85
N LEU A 106 -16.82 -8.55 5.98
CA LEU A 106 -15.39 -8.60 6.29
C LEU A 106 -15.16 -9.23 7.67
N GLY A 107 -14.15 -10.10 7.76
CA GLY A 107 -13.85 -10.88 8.97
C GLY A 107 -14.80 -12.05 9.23
N LYS A 108 -15.88 -12.22 8.45
CA LYS A 108 -16.85 -13.33 8.61
C LYS A 108 -16.62 -14.48 7.63
N SER A 109 -15.84 -14.26 6.57
CA SER A 109 -15.54 -15.27 5.55
C SER A 109 -14.33 -14.83 4.73
N ASN A 110 -13.52 -15.81 4.31
CA ASN A 110 -12.41 -15.59 3.38
C ASN A 110 -12.86 -15.27 1.93
N SER A 111 -14.15 -15.40 1.64
CA SER A 111 -14.75 -14.95 0.37
C SER A 111 -15.04 -13.44 0.34
N VAL A 112 -14.67 -12.70 1.39
CA VAL A 112 -14.71 -11.25 1.43
C VAL A 112 -13.31 -10.75 1.77
N ILE A 113 -12.74 -9.91 0.91
CA ILE A 113 -11.36 -9.45 1.05
C ILE A 113 -11.24 -7.96 0.72
N LYS A 114 -10.36 -7.25 1.42
CA LYS A 114 -10.01 -5.87 1.04
C LYS A 114 -9.12 -5.86 -0.20
N ASN A 115 -9.24 -4.81 -1.01
CA ASN A 115 -8.39 -4.65 -2.18
C ASN A 115 -6.92 -4.43 -1.84
N SER A 116 -6.63 -3.86 -0.66
CA SER A 116 -5.30 -3.72 -0.06
C SER A 116 -4.70 -5.08 0.29
N GLU A 117 -5.45 -5.97 0.92
CA GLU A 117 -5.00 -7.34 1.21
C GLU A 117 -4.66 -8.11 -0.08
N ILE A 118 -5.43 -7.94 -1.16
CA ILE A 118 -5.07 -8.50 -2.47
C ILE A 118 -3.73 -7.93 -2.95
N ALA A 119 -3.51 -6.62 -2.79
CA ALA A 119 -2.26 -5.97 -3.18
C ALA A 119 -1.07 -6.53 -2.38
N GLU A 120 -1.23 -6.69 -1.08
CA GLU A 120 -0.23 -7.33 -0.19
C GLU A 120 0.05 -8.79 -0.58
N ARG A 121 -1.00 -9.58 -0.87
CA ARG A 121 -0.85 -10.96 -1.37
C ARG A 121 -0.16 -11.03 -2.73
N SER A 122 -0.26 -9.96 -3.54
CA SER A 122 0.54 -9.79 -4.77
C SER A 122 1.89 -9.14 -4.52
N LEU A 123 2.35 -9.05 -3.27
CA LEU A 123 3.64 -8.48 -2.88
C LEU A 123 3.80 -7.01 -3.28
N LEU A 124 2.69 -6.29 -3.40
CA LEU A 124 2.59 -4.93 -3.96
C LEU A 124 3.10 -4.83 -5.42
N THR A 125 3.27 -5.97 -6.10
CA THR A 125 3.61 -6.05 -7.53
C THR A 125 2.35 -5.99 -8.39
N ASN A 126 2.46 -6.35 -9.67
CA ASN A 126 1.28 -6.59 -10.49
C ASN A 126 0.32 -7.57 -9.83
N PHE A 127 -0.96 -7.44 -10.16
CA PHE A 127 -1.96 -8.42 -9.79
C PHE A 127 -1.53 -9.83 -10.23
N VAL A 128 -1.31 -10.73 -9.28
CA VAL A 128 -0.94 -12.14 -9.54
C VAL A 128 -2.17 -13.00 -9.34
N LYS A 129 -2.40 -13.99 -10.22
CA LYS A 129 -3.56 -14.88 -10.13
C LYS A 129 -3.74 -15.53 -8.74
N ASP A 130 -2.63 -15.84 -8.09
CA ASP A 130 -2.62 -16.49 -6.79
C ASP A 130 -3.03 -15.57 -5.63
N SER A 131 -3.00 -14.25 -5.82
CA SER A 131 -3.36 -13.28 -4.77
C SER A 131 -4.86 -13.26 -4.44
N ILE A 132 -5.68 -13.99 -5.22
CA ILE A 132 -7.13 -14.14 -5.05
C ILE A 132 -7.56 -15.59 -4.82
N LYS A 133 -6.63 -16.50 -4.48
CA LYS A 133 -7.00 -17.87 -4.10
C LYS A 133 -7.93 -17.87 -2.89
N LEU A 134 -8.97 -18.70 -2.97
CA LEU A 134 -9.80 -19.06 -1.83
C LEU A 134 -9.06 -20.08 -0.94
N PRO A 135 -9.51 -20.31 0.31
CA PRO A 135 -8.87 -21.28 1.21
C PRO A 135 -8.75 -22.69 0.64
N SER A 136 -9.70 -23.12 -0.19
CA SER A 136 -9.61 -24.39 -0.94
C SER A 136 -8.46 -24.47 -1.95
N GLY A 137 -7.77 -23.36 -2.22
CA GLY A 137 -6.79 -23.21 -3.31
C GLY A 137 -7.42 -22.92 -4.68
N LYS A 138 -8.76 -22.89 -4.77
CA LYS A 138 -9.50 -22.57 -5.99
C LYS A 138 -9.29 -21.10 -6.38
N ILE A 139 -9.14 -20.87 -7.69
CA ILE A 139 -9.18 -19.52 -8.26
C ILE A 139 -10.64 -19.14 -8.57
N PRO A 140 -11.18 -18.08 -7.93
CA PRO A 140 -12.56 -17.68 -8.13
C PRO A 140 -12.84 -17.27 -9.58
N GLN A 141 -14.08 -17.51 -10.03
CA GLN A 141 -14.58 -17.18 -11.36
C GLN A 141 -15.69 -16.12 -11.33
N LYS A 142 -16.32 -15.89 -10.17
CA LYS A 142 -17.39 -14.90 -9.99
C LYS A 142 -17.00 -13.88 -8.95
N PHE A 143 -16.91 -12.62 -9.35
CA PHE A 143 -16.42 -11.52 -8.53
C PHE A 143 -17.47 -10.43 -8.36
N GLY A 144 -17.57 -9.91 -7.14
CA GLY A 144 -18.25 -8.65 -6.86
C GLY A 144 -17.23 -7.65 -6.32
N ILE A 145 -17.11 -6.48 -6.92
CA ILE A 145 -16.22 -5.40 -6.46
C ILE A 145 -17.09 -4.29 -5.89
N ILE A 146 -16.89 -3.91 -4.63
CA ILE A 146 -17.78 -3.02 -3.90
C ILE A 146 -17.02 -1.75 -3.50
N ILE A 147 -17.54 -0.59 -3.89
CA ILE A 147 -17.02 0.70 -3.42
C ILE A 147 -17.69 1.04 -2.09
N THR A 148 -17.05 0.63 -0.98
CA THR A 148 -17.72 0.61 0.34
C THR A 148 -18.13 1.99 0.88
N PRO A 149 -17.36 3.09 0.72
CA PRO A 149 -17.74 4.38 1.33
C PRO A 149 -19.05 4.97 0.81
N HIS A 150 -19.56 4.47 -0.32
CA HIS A 150 -20.81 4.94 -0.91
C HIS A 150 -22.03 4.34 -0.22
N PHE A 151 -21.91 3.16 0.36
CA PHE A 151 -23.05 2.38 0.85
C PHE A 151 -23.24 2.49 2.36
N ASN A 152 -24.50 2.42 2.81
CA ASN A 152 -24.92 2.28 4.20
C ASN A 152 -24.42 3.35 5.19
N LYS A 153 -24.14 4.57 4.73
CA LYS A 153 -23.78 5.71 5.60
C LYS A 153 -24.47 7.01 5.18
N GLU A 154 -24.81 7.83 6.17
CA GLU A 154 -25.32 9.20 5.98
C GLU A 154 -24.20 10.26 5.94
N GLN A 155 -23.01 9.95 6.47
CA GLN A 155 -21.85 10.85 6.45
C GLN A 155 -20.67 10.13 5.78
N ILE A 156 -20.19 10.71 4.67
CA ILE A 156 -19.03 10.20 3.93
C ILE A 156 -17.80 10.50 4.76
N GLU A 157 -17.34 9.49 5.50
CA GLU A 157 -16.35 9.75 6.53
C GLU A 157 -14.98 10.08 5.95
N TYR A 158 -14.56 9.53 4.79
CA TYR A 158 -13.53 10.02 3.85
C TYR A 158 -13.45 9.03 2.66
N GLU A 159 -13.25 9.54 1.44
CA GLU A 159 -13.34 8.76 0.19
C GLU A 159 -12.09 8.97 -0.65
N ASN A 160 -11.35 7.88 -0.99
CA ASN A 160 -10.16 8.00 -1.83
C ASN A 160 -10.46 8.77 -3.13
N TYR A 161 -9.48 9.52 -3.60
CA TYR A 161 -9.45 9.97 -4.99
C TYR A 161 -9.66 8.76 -5.91
N ASN A 162 -10.73 8.81 -6.70
CA ASN A 162 -11.03 7.85 -7.76
C ASN A 162 -11.13 6.37 -7.31
N LEU A 163 -11.82 6.07 -6.19
CA LEU A 163 -12.19 4.68 -5.82
C LEU A 163 -12.89 3.91 -6.96
N SER A 164 -13.70 4.62 -7.76
CA SER A 164 -14.30 4.05 -8.97
C SER A 164 -13.26 3.53 -9.96
N ILE A 165 -12.13 4.22 -10.06
CA ILE A 165 -11.03 3.80 -10.95
C ILE A 165 -10.23 2.67 -10.34
N SER A 166 -10.04 2.63 -9.02
CA SER A 166 -9.47 1.44 -8.37
C SER A 166 -10.34 0.20 -8.62
N ALA A 167 -11.66 0.33 -8.54
CA ALA A 167 -12.60 -0.75 -8.85
C ALA A 167 -12.54 -1.18 -10.34
N VAL A 168 -12.54 -0.21 -11.26
CA VAL A 168 -12.42 -0.44 -12.70
C VAL A 168 -11.08 -1.07 -13.05
N TYR A 169 -9.98 -0.59 -12.48
CA TYR A 169 -8.66 -1.16 -12.71
C TYR A 169 -8.61 -2.61 -12.22
N ARG A 170 -9.11 -2.89 -11.01
CA ARG A 170 -9.17 -4.26 -10.48
C ARG A 170 -10.01 -5.18 -11.37
N SER A 171 -11.16 -4.71 -11.86
CA SER A 171 -12.00 -5.52 -12.75
C SER A 171 -11.30 -5.85 -14.08
N VAL A 172 -10.63 -4.88 -14.68
CA VAL A 172 -9.84 -5.07 -15.91
C VAL A 172 -8.71 -6.06 -15.67
N ARG A 173 -7.97 -5.95 -14.55
CA ARG A 173 -6.89 -6.89 -14.21
C ARG A 173 -7.40 -8.31 -13.98
N ILE A 174 -8.56 -8.47 -13.34
CA ILE A 174 -9.21 -9.79 -13.23
C ILE A 174 -9.52 -10.36 -14.61
N LYS A 175 -10.07 -9.55 -15.53
CA LYS A 175 -10.40 -10.00 -16.89
C LYS A 175 -9.19 -10.27 -17.77
N GLU A 176 -8.07 -9.58 -17.57
CA GLU A 176 -6.82 -9.87 -18.28
C GLU A 176 -6.24 -11.23 -17.86
N ILE A 177 -6.28 -11.58 -16.56
CA ILE A 177 -5.72 -12.83 -16.04
C ILE A 177 -6.71 -14.00 -16.15
N ILE A 178 -8.01 -13.71 -16.00
CA ILE A 178 -9.10 -14.69 -16.03
C ILE A 178 -10.17 -14.19 -17.02
N PRO A 179 -9.95 -14.34 -18.34
CA PRO A 179 -10.84 -13.78 -19.38
C PRO A 179 -12.30 -14.21 -19.27
N LYS A 180 -12.55 -15.41 -18.74
CA LYS A 180 -13.91 -15.96 -18.58
C LYS A 180 -14.59 -15.58 -17.25
N ALA A 181 -13.91 -14.84 -16.36
CA ALA A 181 -14.50 -14.44 -15.09
C ALA A 181 -15.72 -13.53 -15.30
N GLU A 182 -16.75 -13.77 -14.48
CA GLU A 182 -17.90 -12.89 -14.31
C GLU A 182 -17.53 -11.84 -13.25
N VAL A 183 -17.52 -10.56 -13.63
CA VAL A 183 -17.14 -9.47 -12.73
C VAL A 183 -18.25 -8.42 -12.73
N THR A 184 -18.76 -8.10 -11.53
CA THR A 184 -19.70 -6.98 -11.33
C THR A 184 -19.07 -5.95 -10.40
N ILE A 185 -19.06 -4.67 -10.79
CA ILE A 185 -18.74 -3.54 -9.92
C ILE A 185 -20.04 -2.98 -9.35
N PHE A 186 -20.15 -2.86 -8.03
CA PHE A 186 -21.24 -2.23 -7.32
C PHE A 186 -20.82 -0.84 -6.84
N LEU A 187 -21.57 0.18 -7.26
CA LEU A 187 -21.34 1.58 -6.90
C LEU A 187 -22.65 2.36 -6.77
N ARG A 188 -22.64 3.52 -6.11
CA ARG A 188 -23.75 4.49 -6.20
C ARG A 188 -23.53 5.42 -7.38
N ASP A 189 -22.37 6.08 -7.36
CA ASP A 189 -21.97 7.06 -8.35
C ASP A 189 -20.57 6.74 -8.87
N TYR A 190 -20.42 6.86 -10.19
CA TYR A 190 -19.12 6.74 -10.82
C TYR A 190 -18.37 8.06 -10.70
N ARG A 191 -17.21 8.05 -10.04
CA ARG A 191 -16.35 9.23 -9.82
C ARG A 191 -14.99 9.03 -10.45
N GLY A 192 -14.96 9.05 -11.79
CA GLY A 192 -13.75 8.92 -12.59
C GLY A 192 -13.43 10.18 -13.39
N PHE A 193 -12.83 11.19 -12.75
CA PHE A 193 -12.70 12.54 -13.29
C PHE A 193 -11.29 12.91 -13.81
N GLY A 194 -10.30 12.06 -13.61
CA GLY A 194 -8.93 12.26 -14.11
C GLY A 194 -8.76 11.95 -15.60
N LYS A 195 -7.65 12.41 -16.17
CA LYS A 195 -7.32 12.25 -17.59
C LYS A 195 -7.25 10.76 -17.96
N GLY A 196 -8.11 10.33 -18.88
CA GLY A 196 -8.14 8.96 -19.37
C GLY A 196 -8.90 7.96 -18.48
N HIS A 197 -9.47 8.39 -17.35
CA HIS A 197 -10.24 7.52 -16.46
C HIS A 197 -11.45 6.90 -17.15
N TYR A 198 -12.16 7.69 -17.97
CA TYR A 198 -13.27 7.18 -18.78
C TYR A 198 -12.86 6.11 -19.81
N ARG A 199 -11.62 6.14 -20.32
CA ARG A 199 -11.13 5.10 -21.23
C ARG A 199 -10.95 3.76 -20.52
N TRP A 200 -10.52 3.78 -19.27
CA TRP A 200 -10.46 2.59 -18.43
C TRP A 200 -11.84 2.03 -18.14
N TYR A 201 -12.82 2.90 -17.87
CA TYR A 201 -14.21 2.49 -17.69
C TYR A 201 -14.76 1.80 -18.93
N ASN A 202 -14.58 2.39 -20.13
CA ASN A 202 -15.00 1.77 -21.38
C ASN A 202 -14.27 0.45 -21.63
N LYS A 203 -12.95 0.37 -21.37
CA LYS A 203 -12.19 -0.88 -21.46
C LYS A 203 -12.80 -1.98 -20.58
N ALA A 204 -13.25 -1.66 -19.36
CA ALA A 204 -13.90 -2.63 -18.50
C ALA A 204 -15.21 -3.15 -19.11
N LEU A 205 -16.05 -2.24 -19.65
CA LEU A 205 -17.29 -2.61 -20.34
C LEU A 205 -17.02 -3.47 -21.58
N ASP A 206 -16.02 -3.13 -22.40
CA ASP A 206 -15.62 -3.88 -23.59
C ASP A 206 -15.14 -5.31 -23.24
N LEU A 207 -14.54 -5.48 -22.06
CA LEU A 207 -14.16 -6.79 -21.53
C LEU A 207 -15.37 -7.56 -20.94
N GLY A 208 -16.56 -6.96 -20.88
CA GLY A 208 -17.78 -7.57 -20.34
C GLY A 208 -17.92 -7.46 -18.82
N VAL A 209 -17.24 -6.51 -18.18
CA VAL A 209 -17.47 -6.18 -16.77
C VAL A 209 -18.83 -5.51 -16.64
N ARG A 210 -19.67 -6.01 -15.72
CA ARG A 210 -20.96 -5.38 -15.39
C ARG A 210 -20.75 -4.28 -14.37
N VAL A 211 -21.49 -3.18 -14.50
CA VAL A 211 -21.51 -2.10 -13.52
C VAL A 211 -22.94 -1.94 -13.03
N GLU A 212 -23.15 -2.23 -11.75
CA GLU A 212 -24.45 -2.16 -11.11
C GLU A 212 -24.51 -0.93 -10.19
N LYS A 213 -25.52 -0.10 -10.44
CA LYS A 213 -25.83 1.02 -9.56
C LYS A 213 -26.80 0.56 -8.50
N ALA A 214 -26.41 0.69 -7.24
CA ALA A 214 -27.24 0.32 -6.10
C ALA A 214 -27.27 1.47 -5.08
N GLU A 215 -28.32 1.54 -4.27
CA GLU A 215 -28.47 2.55 -3.21
C GLU A 215 -28.02 2.02 -1.84
N LYS A 216 -28.36 0.75 -1.57
CA LYS A 216 -28.02 0.00 -0.35
C LYS A 216 -27.43 -1.35 -0.74
N LEU A 217 -26.51 -1.84 0.07
CA LEU A 217 -25.84 -3.11 -0.19
C LEU A 217 -25.45 -3.81 1.11
N LYS A 218 -25.66 -5.12 1.20
CA LYS A 218 -25.20 -5.96 2.30
C LYS A 218 -24.59 -7.24 1.74
N ILE A 219 -23.59 -7.79 2.43
CA ILE A 219 -23.02 -9.09 2.06
C ILE A 219 -23.36 -10.10 3.14
N VAL A 220 -23.88 -11.25 2.70
CA VAL A 220 -24.18 -12.40 3.54
C VAL A 220 -23.27 -13.54 3.12
N THR A 221 -22.57 -14.14 4.08
CA THR A 221 -21.63 -15.24 3.85
C THR A 221 -22.22 -16.53 4.42
N THR A 222 -22.08 -17.63 3.69
CA THR A 222 -22.56 -18.96 4.13
C THR A 222 -21.42 -19.92 4.44
N ASN A 223 -20.26 -19.73 3.81
CA ASN A 223 -19.01 -20.44 4.05
C ASN A 223 -17.83 -19.58 3.58
N ASP A 224 -16.63 -20.18 3.55
CA ASP A 224 -15.39 -19.51 3.12
C ASP A 224 -15.14 -19.51 1.60
N GLU A 225 -16.07 -20.05 0.81
CA GLU A 225 -15.91 -20.23 -0.64
C GLU A 225 -16.91 -19.42 -1.48
N LYS A 226 -17.92 -18.82 -0.85
CA LYS A 226 -18.96 -18.01 -1.49
C LYS A 226 -19.47 -16.88 -0.60
N ALA A 227 -19.92 -15.81 -1.25
CA ALA A 227 -20.66 -14.72 -0.64
C ALA A 227 -21.87 -14.32 -1.50
N THR A 228 -22.93 -13.84 -0.86
CA THR A 228 -24.13 -13.32 -1.54
C THR A 228 -24.22 -11.82 -1.30
N ILE A 229 -24.17 -11.05 -2.38
CA ILE A 229 -24.34 -9.60 -2.36
C ILE A 229 -25.83 -9.30 -2.52
N GLN A 230 -26.46 -8.75 -1.49
CA GLN A 230 -27.83 -8.27 -1.50
C GLN A 230 -27.82 -6.76 -1.70
N TYR A 231 -28.55 -6.25 -2.69
CA TYR A 231 -28.52 -4.83 -3.02
C TYR A 231 -29.89 -4.32 -3.45
N GLN A 232 -30.12 -3.02 -3.24
CA GLN A 232 -31.36 -2.33 -3.61
C GLN A 232 -31.10 -1.34 -4.75
N LYS A 233 -31.97 -1.37 -5.76
CA LYS A 233 -31.97 -0.44 -6.89
C LYS A 233 -33.41 -0.14 -7.27
N ASP A 234 -33.78 1.13 -7.39
CA ASP A 234 -35.13 1.56 -7.81
C ASP A 234 -36.25 0.88 -6.97
N ASN A 235 -36.05 0.80 -5.65
CA ASN A 235 -36.91 0.07 -4.69
C ASN A 235 -37.04 -1.45 -4.88
N ASN A 236 -36.32 -2.04 -5.83
CA ASN A 236 -36.25 -3.49 -6.00
C ASN A 236 -35.03 -4.06 -5.27
N SER A 237 -35.26 -5.14 -4.51
CA SER A 237 -34.20 -5.92 -3.90
C SER A 237 -33.73 -7.00 -4.88
N SER A 238 -32.43 -7.06 -5.08
CA SER A 238 -31.76 -8.06 -5.92
C SER A 238 -30.65 -8.75 -5.12
N GLN A 239 -30.22 -9.92 -5.59
CA GLN A 239 -29.11 -10.65 -5.01
C GLN A 239 -28.22 -11.23 -6.10
N GLN A 240 -26.91 -11.26 -5.84
CA GLN A 240 -25.92 -11.89 -6.70
C GLN A 240 -24.98 -12.76 -5.87
N GLU A 241 -24.92 -14.05 -6.17
CA GLU A 241 -23.90 -14.95 -5.62
C GLU A 241 -22.55 -14.70 -6.32
N VAL A 242 -21.49 -14.61 -5.52
CA VAL A 242 -20.10 -14.46 -5.97
C VAL A 242 -19.21 -15.44 -5.21
N GLU A 243 -18.07 -15.79 -5.80
CA GLU A 243 -17.05 -16.61 -5.14
C GLU A 243 -16.07 -15.72 -4.36
N LEU A 244 -15.83 -14.48 -4.81
CA LEU A 244 -15.02 -13.51 -4.09
C LEU A 244 -15.63 -12.10 -4.17
N ALA A 245 -15.92 -11.51 -3.01
CA ALA A 245 -16.28 -10.12 -2.87
C ALA A 245 -15.03 -9.29 -2.49
N ILE A 246 -14.73 -8.25 -3.28
CA ILE A 246 -13.57 -7.38 -3.12
C ILE A 246 -14.04 -6.02 -2.65
N LEU A 247 -13.59 -5.59 -1.48
CA LEU A 247 -13.92 -4.31 -0.89
C LEU A 247 -12.89 -3.26 -1.29
N ILE A 248 -13.33 -2.23 -2.01
CA ILE A 248 -12.55 -1.02 -2.26
C ILE A 248 -12.85 -0.05 -1.11
N THR A 249 -11.90 0.05 -0.20
CA THR A 249 -11.93 0.79 1.06
C THR A 249 -11.61 2.28 0.84
N GLY A 250 -12.11 3.15 1.71
CA GLY A 250 -11.75 4.58 1.73
C GLY A 250 -10.39 4.81 2.39
N GLN A 251 -9.97 6.08 2.48
CA GLN A 251 -8.77 6.50 3.24
C GLN A 251 -9.22 7.21 4.51
N LYS A 252 -8.62 6.96 5.67
CA LYS A 252 -8.79 7.75 6.91
C LYS A 252 -7.48 8.49 7.23
N PRO A 253 -7.52 9.62 7.94
CA PRO A 253 -6.32 10.28 8.42
C PRO A 253 -5.50 9.34 9.33
N PRO A 254 -4.16 9.38 9.25
CA PRO A 254 -3.33 8.47 10.01
C PRO A 254 -3.31 8.83 11.51
N GLU A 255 -3.26 7.82 12.37
CA GLU A 255 -3.21 7.95 13.83
C GLU A 255 -1.93 8.68 14.29
N ILE A 256 -0.86 8.59 13.50
CA ILE A 256 0.40 9.32 13.73
C ILE A 256 0.22 10.86 13.74
N MET A 257 -0.89 11.38 13.22
CA MET A 257 -1.22 12.81 13.28
C MET A 257 -1.18 13.35 14.71
N GLU A 258 -1.61 12.57 15.71
CA GLU A 258 -1.59 13.02 17.11
C GLU A 258 -0.16 13.24 17.61
N ASP A 259 0.74 12.30 17.34
CA ASP A 259 2.14 12.39 17.74
C ASP A 259 2.89 13.47 16.97
N LEU A 260 2.63 13.61 15.67
CA LEU A 260 3.19 14.69 14.86
C LEU A 260 2.68 16.06 15.31
N SER A 261 1.44 16.17 15.77
CA SER A 261 0.93 17.41 16.36
C SER A 261 1.70 17.79 17.62
N LYS A 262 2.00 16.82 18.49
CA LYS A 262 2.79 17.03 19.73
C LYS A 262 4.25 17.39 19.44
N ILE A 263 4.87 16.75 18.44
CA ILE A 263 6.29 16.90 18.12
C ILE A 263 6.55 18.15 17.26
N CYS A 264 5.73 18.36 16.24
CA CYS A 264 5.94 19.39 15.21
C CYS A 264 5.05 20.62 15.39
N GLY A 265 3.98 20.55 16.19
CA GLY A 265 3.02 21.64 16.40
C GLY A 265 2.01 21.82 15.27
N VAL A 266 2.05 20.96 14.24
CA VAL A 266 1.05 20.93 13.16
C VAL A 266 -0.33 20.57 13.72
N LYS A 267 -1.40 20.97 13.02
CA LYS A 267 -2.77 20.74 13.48
C LYS A 267 -3.55 19.92 12.45
N PRO A 268 -4.50 19.09 12.90
CA PRO A 268 -5.45 18.50 11.98
C PRO A 268 -6.45 19.55 11.47
N ASP A 269 -6.91 19.37 10.24
CA ASP A 269 -8.08 20.05 9.70
C ASP A 269 -9.38 19.48 10.30
N GLN A 270 -10.52 19.97 9.85
CA GLN A 270 -11.84 19.48 10.25
C GLN A 270 -12.08 17.99 9.97
N ASN A 271 -11.26 17.42 9.08
CA ASN A 271 -11.32 16.05 8.63
C ASN A 271 -10.27 15.15 9.33
N GLY A 272 -9.41 15.71 10.17
CA GLY A 272 -8.34 14.97 10.85
C GLY A 272 -7.04 14.83 10.04
N PHE A 273 -6.97 15.33 8.80
CA PHE A 273 -5.73 15.35 8.01
C PHE A 273 -4.88 16.57 8.38
N CYS A 274 -3.61 16.60 8.01
CA CYS A 274 -2.76 17.76 8.30
C CYS A 274 -3.31 19.02 7.62
N ASN A 275 -3.51 20.08 8.40
CA ASN A 275 -4.01 21.35 7.90
C ASN A 275 -2.96 22.03 6.99
N ILE A 276 -3.39 22.39 5.78
CA ILE A 276 -2.60 23.12 4.79
C ILE A 276 -3.10 24.56 4.70
N ARG A 277 -2.17 25.51 4.66
CA ARG A 277 -2.52 26.93 4.56
C ARG A 277 -3.27 27.23 3.26
N PRO A 278 -4.24 28.16 3.29
CA PRO A 278 -4.87 28.65 2.07
C PRO A 278 -3.82 29.14 1.06
N PHE A 279 -4.05 28.84 -0.22
CA PHE A 279 -3.19 29.23 -1.34
C PHE A 279 -1.78 28.61 -1.37
N SER A 280 -1.51 27.61 -0.52
CA SER A 280 -0.33 26.74 -0.64
C SER A 280 -0.74 25.32 -1.04
N SER A 281 0.19 24.57 -1.63
CA SER A 281 -0.01 23.14 -1.88
C SER A 281 0.49 22.27 -0.73
N THR A 282 1.47 22.73 0.05
CA THR A 282 2.17 21.85 1.01
C THR A 282 2.54 22.51 2.34
N GLU A 283 2.40 23.83 2.49
CA GLU A 283 2.71 24.53 3.74
C GLU A 283 1.70 24.24 4.85
N THR A 284 2.20 23.76 5.99
CA THR A 284 1.39 23.58 7.19
C THR A 284 1.19 24.89 7.94
N ASP A 285 0.49 24.86 9.08
CA ASP A 285 0.38 26.01 9.98
C ASP A 285 1.73 26.47 10.57
N ILE A 286 2.78 25.64 10.49
CA ILE A 286 4.09 25.91 11.09
C ILE A 286 5.10 26.25 9.98
N ASP A 287 5.71 27.43 10.08
CA ASP A 287 6.73 27.87 9.15
C ASP A 287 7.90 26.88 9.10
N GLY A 288 8.29 26.46 7.89
CA GLY A 288 9.38 25.51 7.65
C GLY A 288 8.99 24.05 7.81
N ILE A 289 7.72 23.75 8.13
CA ILE A 289 7.16 22.39 8.14
C ILE A 289 6.11 22.26 7.05
N PHE A 290 6.25 21.23 6.25
CA PHE A 290 5.40 20.93 5.10
C PHE A 290 4.72 19.58 5.27
N ALA A 291 3.58 19.40 4.62
CA ALA A 291 2.88 18.12 4.53
C ALA A 291 2.54 17.80 3.08
N VAL A 292 2.78 16.55 2.67
CA VAL A 292 2.54 16.08 1.31
C VAL A 292 1.89 14.71 1.31
N GLY A 293 1.33 14.33 0.17
CA GLY A 293 0.76 13.02 -0.01
C GLY A 293 -0.49 12.86 0.84
N GLU A 294 -0.84 11.63 1.17
CA GLU A 294 -2.13 11.33 1.78
C GLU A 294 -2.27 11.87 3.21
N PHE A 295 -1.19 12.40 3.80
CA PHE A 295 -1.23 13.12 5.07
C PHE A 295 -1.99 14.45 5.02
N SER A 296 -1.92 15.17 3.90
CA SER A 296 -2.59 16.48 3.72
C SER A 296 -4.04 16.34 3.27
N GLY A 297 -4.54 15.11 3.14
CA GLY A 297 -5.90 14.84 2.68
C GLY A 297 -5.96 13.68 1.71
N VAL A 298 -7.18 13.28 1.40
CA VAL A 298 -7.44 12.13 0.56
C VAL A 298 -7.02 12.36 -0.90
N LYS A 299 -6.15 11.49 -1.44
CA LYS A 299 -5.63 11.64 -2.80
C LYS A 299 -5.07 10.37 -3.41
N GLY A 300 -4.87 10.39 -4.72
CA GLY A 300 -4.27 9.29 -5.47
C GLY A 300 -2.82 9.57 -5.85
N ASN A 301 -2.20 8.60 -6.49
CA ASN A 301 -0.77 8.65 -6.83
C ASN A 301 -0.35 9.91 -7.61
N PRO A 302 -1.09 10.39 -8.64
CA PRO A 302 -0.66 11.57 -9.40
C PRO A 302 -0.55 12.82 -8.52
N GLU A 303 -1.58 13.09 -7.72
CA GLU A 303 -1.62 14.24 -6.81
C GLU A 303 -0.53 14.16 -5.75
N THR A 304 -0.30 12.97 -5.17
CA THR A 304 0.82 12.74 -4.23
C THR A 304 2.17 13.06 -4.86
N VAL A 305 2.40 12.66 -6.11
CA VAL A 305 3.64 12.99 -6.83
C VAL A 305 3.75 14.49 -7.10
N TRP A 306 2.65 15.14 -7.48
CA TRP A 306 2.63 16.58 -7.71
C TRP A 306 2.95 17.38 -6.45
N GLU A 307 2.38 17.00 -5.30
CA GLU A 307 2.72 17.62 -4.01
C GLU A 307 4.18 17.37 -3.63
N GLY A 308 4.70 16.18 -3.88
CA GLY A 308 6.13 15.88 -3.72
C GLY A 308 7.03 16.78 -4.57
N CYS A 309 6.60 17.19 -5.77
CA CYS A 309 7.32 18.19 -6.56
C CYS A 309 7.10 19.61 -6.04
N ALA A 310 5.88 19.95 -5.61
CA ALA A 310 5.52 21.27 -5.14
C ALA A 310 6.30 21.66 -3.88
N VAL A 311 6.41 20.74 -2.91
CA VAL A 311 7.12 21.00 -1.65
C VAL A 311 8.59 21.36 -1.86
N LEU A 312 9.23 20.75 -2.87
CA LEU A 312 10.62 21.06 -3.20
C LEU A 312 10.81 22.52 -3.64
N THR A 313 9.78 23.12 -4.21
CA THR A 313 9.80 24.53 -4.62
C THR A 313 9.44 25.44 -3.45
N GLU A 314 8.37 25.12 -2.71
CA GLU A 314 7.90 25.92 -1.57
C GLU A 314 8.92 25.96 -0.42
N MET A 315 9.71 24.89 -0.24
CA MET A 315 10.71 24.81 0.83
C MET A 315 12.00 25.61 0.56
N LEU A 316 12.27 26.03 -0.68
CA LEU A 316 13.55 26.67 -1.04
C LEU A 316 13.85 27.90 -0.19
N LYS A 317 12.83 28.66 0.21
CA LYS A 317 12.97 29.84 1.06
C LYS A 317 13.53 29.54 2.46
N TYR A 318 13.49 28.28 2.90
CA TYR A 318 14.05 27.81 4.18
C TYR A 318 15.43 27.17 4.01
N LEU A 319 15.91 27.00 2.78
CA LEU A 319 17.22 26.43 2.49
C LEU A 319 18.23 27.55 2.26
N GLY A 320 19.42 27.40 2.86
CA GLY A 320 20.57 28.28 2.60
C GLY A 320 21.33 27.87 1.33
N GLU A 321 22.51 28.44 1.14
CA GLU A 321 23.41 27.98 0.07
C GLU A 321 23.76 26.50 0.23
N PRO A 322 23.87 25.72 -0.87
CA PRO A 322 24.26 24.33 -0.82
C PRO A 322 25.61 24.17 -0.11
N ASN A 323 25.59 23.55 1.07
CA ASN A 323 26.78 23.27 1.86
C ASN A 323 27.24 21.80 1.79
N PHE A 324 26.59 21.01 0.91
CA PHE A 324 26.89 19.61 0.69
C PHE A 324 27.53 19.42 -0.69
N LYS A 325 28.73 18.84 -0.72
CA LYS A 325 29.30 18.26 -1.95
C LYS A 325 29.20 16.74 -1.83
N PRO A 326 28.43 16.05 -2.70
CA PRO A 326 28.44 14.60 -2.70
C PRO A 326 29.86 14.09 -2.93
N ALA A 327 30.19 12.95 -2.31
CA ALA A 327 31.45 12.28 -2.61
C ALA A 327 31.53 12.02 -4.13
N PRO A 328 32.73 12.09 -4.73
CA PRO A 328 32.89 11.68 -6.12
C PRO A 328 32.38 10.24 -6.27
N PRO A 329 31.73 9.89 -7.40
CA PRO A 329 31.36 8.51 -7.65
C PRO A 329 32.63 7.64 -7.59
N PRO A 330 32.50 6.35 -7.20
CA PRO A 330 33.64 5.44 -7.24
C PRO A 330 34.25 5.43 -8.65
N GLU A 331 35.58 5.33 -8.74
CA GLU A 331 36.25 5.22 -10.02
C GLU A 331 35.70 4.00 -10.77
N LEU A 332 35.04 4.26 -11.90
CA LEU A 332 34.57 3.20 -12.78
C LEU A 332 35.78 2.51 -13.40
N ARG A 333 35.80 1.17 -13.38
CA ARG A 333 36.83 0.40 -14.07
C ARG A 333 36.86 0.78 -15.54
N ASN A 334 38.03 1.12 -16.07
CA ASN A 334 38.19 1.36 -17.49
C ASN A 334 37.98 0.05 -18.27
N LEU A 335 36.92 -0.02 -19.08
CA LEU A 335 36.57 -1.19 -19.89
C LEU A 335 37.10 -1.09 -21.34
N SER A 336 37.91 -0.08 -21.65
CA SER A 336 38.45 0.12 -23.01
C SER A 336 39.30 -1.07 -23.44
N GLY A 337 38.93 -1.69 -24.56
CA GLY A 337 39.64 -2.86 -25.11
C GLY A 337 39.16 -4.22 -24.59
N GLU A 338 38.26 -4.26 -23.61
CA GLU A 338 37.61 -5.50 -23.19
C GLU A 338 36.49 -5.88 -24.18
N LYS A 339 36.32 -7.18 -24.43
CA LYS A 339 35.18 -7.67 -25.21
C LYS A 339 33.88 -7.40 -24.44
N PRO A 340 32.84 -6.81 -25.06
CA PRO A 340 31.55 -6.63 -24.42
C PRO A 340 31.01 -7.95 -23.86
N ARG A 341 30.70 -7.98 -22.57
CA ARG A 341 29.98 -9.09 -21.95
C ARG A 341 28.50 -8.73 -21.99
N VAL A 342 27.77 -9.31 -22.92
CA VAL A 342 26.33 -9.09 -23.05
C VAL A 342 25.61 -10.06 -22.12
N GLY A 343 24.92 -9.52 -21.12
CA GLY A 343 23.92 -10.24 -20.35
C GLY A 343 22.54 -9.91 -20.90
N VAL A 344 21.76 -10.93 -21.27
CA VAL A 344 20.34 -10.75 -21.59
C VAL A 344 19.55 -11.12 -20.34
N PHE A 345 18.94 -10.12 -19.72
CA PHE A 345 18.04 -10.33 -18.59
C PHE A 345 16.61 -10.28 -19.12
N ILE A 346 15.99 -11.45 -19.23
CA ILE A 346 14.57 -11.56 -19.57
C ILE A 346 13.82 -11.63 -18.25
N CYS A 347 13.34 -10.48 -17.77
CA CYS A 347 12.39 -10.44 -16.67
C CYS A 347 11.01 -10.80 -17.23
N SER A 348 10.46 -11.92 -16.77
CA SER A 348 9.06 -12.33 -17.01
C SER A 348 8.11 -11.75 -15.96
N CYS A 349 8.53 -10.70 -15.25
CA CYS A 349 7.76 -10.10 -14.16
C CYS A 349 6.46 -9.40 -14.64
N PHE A 350 6.16 -9.50 -15.94
CA PHE A 350 5.00 -8.92 -16.62
C PHE A 350 4.42 -9.85 -17.72
N GLY A 351 4.58 -11.18 -17.60
CA GLY A 351 3.99 -12.16 -18.52
C GLY A 351 3.70 -13.49 -17.85
#